data_AF-A0A959CBK6-F1
#
_entry.id   AF-A0A959CBK6-F1
#
_cell.length_a   1.000
_cell.length_b   1.000
_cell.length_c   1.000
_cell.angle_alpha   90.00
_cell.angle_beta   90.00
_cell.angle_gamma   90.00
#
_symmetry.space_group_name_H-M   'P 1'
#
loop_
_entity.id
_entity.type
_entity.pdbx_description
1 polymer ?
#
loop_
_entity_poly.entity_id
_entity_poly.type
_entity_poly.pdbx_seq_one_letter_code
_entity_poly.pdbx_strand_id
1 'polypeptide(L)'
;MDAKASFAATQQTISMRKDLFTFLLAVSISGSVAAQTDTIVLKEISVSFRRENIERLPELKDTYIWAGKKSEVINLQYLDANITEKTPRQIFAKVPGIFVYDMDGSGNQVNISTRGLDPHRGWEFNIRTNGIITNTDMYGYPASHFSLPMEAVGRIELVRGTGALQ
;
A
#
# COMPACT_ATOMS: atom_id res chain seq x y z
N MET A 1 -34.46 79.28 -31.33
CA MET A 1 -33.04 79.45 -31.68
C MET A 1 -32.38 78.09 -31.60
N ASP A 2 -31.46 77.88 -32.53
CA ASP A 2 -30.43 76.84 -32.61
C ASP A 2 -30.78 75.47 -33.18
N ALA A 3 -30.10 75.24 -34.31
CA ALA A 3 -30.15 74.15 -35.25
C ALA A 3 -29.22 72.99 -34.85
N LYS A 4 -29.43 71.82 -35.48
CA LYS A 4 -28.41 70.80 -35.79
C LYS A 4 -29.07 69.79 -36.75
N ALA A 5 -28.68 69.71 -38.02
CA ALA A 5 -27.42 69.25 -38.62
C ALA A 5 -27.56 67.80 -39.15
N SER A 6 -27.23 67.69 -40.44
CA SER A 6 -27.28 66.54 -41.36
C SER A 6 -26.43 65.33 -40.95
N PHE A 7 -26.85 64.13 -41.38
CA PHE A 7 -25.93 63.08 -41.85
C PHE A 7 -26.65 62.17 -42.86
N ALA A 8 -26.10 62.05 -44.07
CA ALA A 8 -26.61 61.19 -45.15
C ALA A 8 -25.79 59.89 -45.24
N ALA A 9 -26.46 58.75 -45.39
CA ALA A 9 -25.83 57.47 -45.73
C ALA A 9 -26.60 56.83 -46.90
N THR A 10 -25.97 56.88 -48.07
CA THR A 10 -26.41 56.32 -49.34
C THR A 10 -26.35 54.79 -49.31
N GLN A 11 -27.48 54.11 -49.49
CA GLN A 11 -27.51 52.66 -49.73
C GLN A 11 -27.16 52.38 -51.21
N GLN A 12 -26.04 51.69 -51.46
CA GLN A 12 -25.74 51.08 -52.77
C GLN A 12 -26.16 49.61 -52.76
N THR A 13 -27.20 49.30 -53.51
CA THR A 13 -27.64 47.93 -53.81
C THR A 13 -26.68 47.31 -54.83
N ILE A 14 -25.84 46.37 -54.39
CA ILE A 14 -24.94 45.62 -55.27
C ILE A 14 -25.74 44.47 -55.90
N SER A 15 -26.06 44.58 -57.19
CA SER A 15 -26.63 43.49 -58.00
C SER A 15 -25.48 42.57 -58.45
N MET A 16 -25.29 41.43 -57.78
CA MET A 16 -24.38 40.38 -58.26
C MET A 16 -25.10 39.44 -59.22
N ARG A 17 -24.44 39.12 -60.34
CA ARG A 17 -24.90 38.15 -61.34
C ARG A 17 -25.04 36.78 -60.67
N LYS A 18 -26.23 36.16 -60.77
CA LYS A 18 -26.56 34.88 -60.07
C LYS A 18 -25.49 33.81 -60.27
N ASP A 19 -24.92 33.73 -61.47
CA ASP A 19 -23.88 32.76 -61.85
C ASP A 19 -22.61 32.87 -60.99
N LEU A 20 -22.25 34.09 -60.56
CA LEU A 20 -21.08 34.35 -59.73
C LEU A 20 -21.33 33.96 -58.26
N PHE A 21 -22.58 34.08 -57.80
CA PHE A 21 -22.98 33.67 -56.45
C PHE A 21 -23.05 32.14 -56.33
N THR A 22 -23.57 31.46 -57.37
CA THR A 22 -23.60 29.99 -57.42
C THR A 22 -22.18 29.40 -57.49
N PHE A 23 -21.26 30.08 -58.18
CA PHE A 23 -19.85 29.66 -58.25
C PHE A 23 -19.15 29.81 -56.89
N LEU A 24 -19.38 30.92 -56.17
CA LEU A 24 -18.80 31.14 -54.83
C LEU A 24 -19.35 30.14 -53.79
N LEU A 25 -20.63 29.77 -53.91
CA LEU A 25 -21.27 28.78 -53.05
C LEU A 25 -20.74 27.36 -53.33
N ALA A 26 -20.48 27.01 -54.59
CA ALA A 26 -19.91 25.72 -54.96
C ALA A 26 -18.47 25.55 -54.45
N VAL A 27 -17.64 26.61 -54.49
CA VAL A 27 -16.27 26.59 -53.96
C VAL A 27 -16.23 26.41 -52.44
N SER A 28 -17.25 26.91 -51.72
CA SER A 28 -17.34 26.79 -50.26
C SER A 28 -17.73 25.39 -49.79
N ILE A 29 -18.34 24.56 -50.66
CA ILE A 29 -18.78 23.18 -50.33
C ILE A 29 -17.65 22.16 -50.53
N SER A 30 -16.61 22.49 -51.32
CA SER A 30 -15.47 21.58 -51.58
C SER A 30 -14.36 21.62 -50.52
N GLY A 31 -14.51 22.42 -49.46
CA GLY A 31 -13.59 22.44 -48.34
C GLY A 31 -13.81 21.26 -47.39
N SER A 32 -13.23 20.10 -47.71
CA SER A 32 -13.15 18.99 -46.76
C SER A 32 -12.32 19.42 -45.55
N VAL A 33 -12.98 19.70 -44.42
CA VAL A 33 -12.33 19.82 -43.11
C VAL A 33 -11.89 18.42 -42.71
N ALA A 34 -10.63 18.07 -42.98
CA ALA A 34 -10.01 16.90 -42.40
C ALA A 34 -9.81 17.17 -40.90
N ALA A 35 -10.74 16.68 -40.08
CA ALA A 35 -10.52 16.59 -38.63
C ALA A 35 -9.35 15.63 -38.41
N GLN A 36 -8.18 16.16 -38.06
CA GLN A 36 -7.02 15.37 -37.70
C GLN A 36 -7.27 14.73 -36.33
N THR A 37 -7.79 13.52 -36.33
CA THR A 37 -7.95 12.71 -35.12
C THR A 37 -6.60 12.10 -34.76
N ASP A 38 -5.75 12.87 -34.08
CA ASP A 38 -4.44 12.42 -33.61
C ASP A 38 -4.66 11.40 -32.46
N THR A 39 -4.87 10.14 -32.84
CA THR A 39 -5.13 9.05 -31.88
C THR A 39 -3.79 8.55 -31.38
N ILE A 40 -3.35 9.04 -30.23
CA ILE A 40 -2.14 8.56 -29.56
C ILE A 40 -2.41 7.13 -29.08
N VAL A 41 -1.81 6.14 -29.74
CA VAL A 41 -1.85 4.74 -29.29
C VAL A 41 -0.92 4.61 -28.10
N LEU A 42 -1.49 4.61 -26.90
CA LEU A 42 -0.76 4.44 -25.64
C LEU A 42 -0.27 3.00 -25.52
N LYS A 43 1.00 2.83 -25.15
CA LYS A 43 1.58 1.52 -24.84
C LYS A 43 1.10 1.09 -23.46
N GLU A 44 0.53 -0.11 -23.36
CA GLU A 44 0.16 -0.69 -22.07
C GLU A 44 1.42 -0.86 -21.22
N ILE A 45 1.40 -0.27 -20.02
CA ILE A 45 2.43 -0.46 -19.01
C ILE A 45 1.80 -1.35 -17.93
N SER A 46 2.18 -2.63 -17.89
CA SER A 46 1.76 -3.53 -16.82
C SER A 46 2.69 -3.36 -15.62
N VAL A 47 2.17 -2.72 -14.57
CA VAL A 47 2.87 -2.63 -13.28
C VAL A 47 2.46 -3.85 -12.47
N SER A 48 3.31 -4.87 -12.45
CA SER A 48 3.14 -6.01 -11.55
C SER A 48 3.93 -5.77 -10.27
N PHE A 49 3.22 -5.68 -9.14
CA PHE A 49 3.83 -5.49 -7.83
C PHE A 49 3.67 -6.78 -7.03
N ARG A 50 4.78 -7.43 -6.67
CA ARG A 50 4.81 -8.57 -5.75
C ARG A 50 5.35 -8.11 -4.41
N ARG A 51 4.48 -8.07 -3.40
CA ARG A 51 4.83 -7.70 -2.02
C ARG A 51 5.32 -8.95 -1.31
N GLU A 52 6.61 -9.02 -0.98
CA GLU A 52 7.12 -10.02 -0.04
C GLU A 52 6.56 -9.68 1.35
N ASN A 53 5.91 -10.64 2.00
CA ASN A 53 5.23 -10.41 3.28
C ASN A 53 6.14 -10.65 4.48
N ILE A 54 7.31 -11.26 4.24
CA ILE A 54 8.31 -11.56 5.26
C ILE A 54 9.67 -11.11 4.75
N GLU A 55 10.28 -10.19 5.48
CA GLU A 55 11.64 -9.74 5.26
C GLU A 55 12.58 -10.41 6.27
N ARG A 56 13.89 -10.22 6.11
CA ARG A 56 14.90 -10.66 7.09
C ARG A 56 15.54 -9.45 7.74
N LEU A 57 15.98 -9.62 8.99
CA LEU A 57 16.80 -8.59 9.63
C LEU A 57 18.15 -8.46 8.90
N PRO A 58 18.68 -7.24 8.78
CA PRO A 58 20.04 -7.04 8.29
C PRO A 58 21.04 -7.72 9.24
N GLU A 59 22.18 -8.14 8.69
CA GLU A 59 23.20 -8.90 9.45
C GLU A 59 23.68 -8.17 10.71
N LEU A 60 23.71 -6.84 10.64
CA LEU A 60 24.11 -5.96 11.72
C LEU A 60 23.08 -4.84 11.85
N LYS A 61 22.57 -4.63 13.06
CA LYS A 61 21.60 -3.56 13.38
C LYS A 61 21.90 -3.04 14.77
N ASP A 62 22.17 -1.75 14.87
CA ASP A 62 22.59 -1.11 16.12
C ASP A 62 23.81 -1.83 16.72
N THR A 63 23.66 -2.43 17.91
CA THR A 63 24.69 -3.23 18.59
C THR A 63 24.43 -4.74 18.48
N TYR A 64 23.38 -5.14 17.75
CA TYR A 64 22.99 -6.54 17.58
C TYR A 64 23.58 -7.15 16.32
N ILE A 65 24.10 -8.37 16.47
CA ILE A 65 24.61 -9.20 15.37
C ILE A 65 23.57 -10.26 15.07
N TRP A 66 22.87 -10.14 13.93
CA TRP A 66 21.87 -11.10 13.45
C TRP A 66 22.45 -12.09 12.43
N ALA A 67 23.69 -11.87 11.98
CA ALA A 67 24.40 -12.77 11.09
C ALA A 67 24.33 -14.24 11.57
N GLY A 68 23.97 -15.15 10.67
CA GLY A 68 23.84 -16.59 10.95
C GLY A 68 22.61 -17.00 11.78
N LYS A 69 21.77 -16.06 12.24
CA LYS A 69 20.51 -16.35 12.94
C LYS A 69 19.35 -16.36 11.94
N LYS A 70 18.32 -17.17 12.22
CA LYS A 70 17.09 -17.15 11.41
C LYS A 70 16.21 -16.02 11.90
N SER A 71 15.92 -15.06 11.03
CA SER A 71 15.09 -13.90 11.35
C SER A 71 13.97 -13.73 10.34
N GLU A 72 12.81 -13.33 10.83
CA GLU A 72 11.63 -13.00 10.05
C GLU A 72 11.06 -11.68 10.57
N VAL A 73 10.91 -10.72 9.66
CA VAL A 73 10.30 -9.42 9.92
C VAL A 73 8.93 -9.43 9.24
N ILE A 74 7.89 -9.38 10.06
CA ILE A 74 6.49 -9.39 9.62
C ILE A 74 5.96 -7.96 9.74
N ASN A 75 5.60 -7.35 8.63
CA ASN A 75 5.03 -6.01 8.63
C ASN A 75 3.50 -6.08 8.75
N LEU A 76 2.94 -5.64 9.88
CA LEU A 76 1.52 -5.81 10.18
C LEU A 76 0.63 -4.89 9.34
N GLN A 77 1.17 -3.76 8.86
CA GLN A 77 0.41 -2.81 8.03
C GLN A 77 -0.02 -3.39 6.67
N TYR A 78 0.72 -4.39 6.18
CA TYR A 78 0.51 -4.98 4.86
C TYR A 78 0.10 -6.45 4.94
N LEU A 79 -0.29 -6.93 6.13
CA LEU A 79 -0.61 -8.32 6.35
C LEU A 79 -2.11 -8.56 6.19
N ASP A 80 -2.48 -9.55 5.37
CA ASP A 80 -3.85 -10.04 5.22
C ASP A 80 -4.25 -10.89 6.45
N ALA A 81 -4.39 -10.25 7.61
CA ALA A 81 -4.74 -10.88 8.88
C ALA A 81 -5.72 -10.01 9.67
N ASN A 82 -6.54 -10.64 10.51
CA ASN A 82 -7.37 -9.96 11.48
C ASN A 82 -6.52 -9.43 12.63
N ILE A 83 -6.00 -8.21 12.44
CA ILE A 83 -5.21 -7.50 13.45
C ILE A 83 -6.06 -7.08 14.66
N THR A 84 -7.35 -6.83 14.47
CA THR A 84 -8.26 -6.38 15.54
C THR A 84 -8.51 -7.46 16.58
N GLU A 85 -8.72 -8.70 16.13
CA GLU A 85 -8.85 -9.86 17.01
C GLU A 85 -7.50 -10.51 17.36
N LYS A 86 -6.39 -9.89 16.94
CA LYS A 86 -5.02 -10.34 17.19
C LYS A 86 -4.78 -11.82 16.85
N THR A 87 -5.39 -12.32 15.78
CA THR A 87 -5.37 -13.76 15.46
C THR A 87 -3.96 -14.25 15.13
N PRO A 88 -3.25 -14.97 16.02
CA PRO A 88 -1.83 -15.23 15.81
C PRO A 88 -1.61 -16.26 14.69
N ARG A 89 -2.60 -17.13 14.44
CA ARG A 89 -2.57 -18.09 13.32
C ARG A 89 -2.45 -17.40 11.97
N GLN A 90 -3.11 -16.28 11.79
CA GLN A 90 -3.03 -15.51 10.54
C GLN A 90 -1.75 -14.69 10.49
N ILE A 91 -1.37 -14.09 11.63
CA ILE A 91 -0.16 -13.26 11.72
C ILE A 91 1.10 -14.06 11.39
N PHE A 92 1.24 -15.26 11.95
CA PHE A 92 2.43 -16.10 11.78
C PHE A 92 2.30 -17.16 10.67
N ALA A 93 1.21 -17.16 9.89
CA ALA A 93 0.90 -18.18 8.89
C ALA A 93 2.03 -18.42 7.87
N LYS A 94 2.72 -17.35 7.49
CA LYS A 94 3.80 -17.39 6.48
C LYS A 94 5.17 -17.71 7.08
N VAL A 95 5.29 -17.80 8.42
CA VAL A 95 6.57 -18.06 9.10
C VAL A 95 6.81 -19.57 9.26
N PRO A 96 7.91 -20.12 8.71
CA PRO A 96 8.17 -21.54 8.79
C PRO A 96 8.62 -21.97 10.20
N GLY A 97 8.04 -23.06 10.70
CA GLY A 97 8.42 -23.69 11.96
C GLY A 97 7.88 -22.99 13.21
N ILE A 98 6.90 -22.10 13.06
CA ILE A 98 6.08 -21.58 14.15
C ILE A 98 4.85 -22.46 14.30
N PHE A 99 4.57 -22.83 15.54
CA PHE A 99 3.31 -23.44 15.93
C PHE A 99 2.51 -22.43 16.73
N VAL A 100 1.24 -22.28 16.37
CA VAL A 100 0.31 -21.39 17.07
C VAL A 100 -0.76 -22.24 17.72
N TYR A 101 -0.88 -22.11 19.04
CA TYR A 101 -1.98 -22.65 19.81
C TYR A 101 -3.00 -21.53 20.04
N ASP A 102 -4.28 -21.85 20.01
CA ASP A 102 -5.33 -20.86 20.29
C ASP A 102 -6.14 -21.40 21.46
N MET A 103 -5.94 -20.75 22.61
CA MET A 103 -6.46 -21.23 23.89
C MET A 103 -7.83 -20.63 24.19
N ASP A 104 -8.01 -19.33 23.90
CA ASP A 104 -9.13 -18.52 24.35
C ASP A 104 -9.91 -17.85 23.21
N GLY A 105 -9.43 -17.90 21.96
CA GLY A 105 -10.11 -17.36 20.78
C GLY A 105 -10.29 -15.83 20.76
N SER A 106 -10.04 -15.16 21.88
CA SER A 106 -10.21 -13.71 22.08
C SER A 106 -8.96 -12.89 21.75
N GLY A 107 -7.84 -13.56 21.44
CA GLY A 107 -6.57 -12.89 21.16
C GLY A 107 -5.97 -12.16 22.37
N ASN A 108 -6.46 -12.43 23.59
CA ASN A 108 -5.90 -11.84 24.80
C ASN A 108 -4.45 -12.29 25.01
N GLN A 109 -4.12 -13.54 24.63
CA GLN A 109 -2.76 -14.08 24.76
C GLN A 109 -2.26 -14.62 23.43
N VAL A 110 -0.97 -14.38 23.16
CA VAL A 110 -0.29 -14.94 21.99
C VAL A 110 0.42 -16.22 22.42
N ASN A 111 -0.14 -17.36 22.03
CA ASN A 111 0.40 -18.67 22.34
C ASN A 111 1.15 -19.21 21.11
N ILE A 112 2.48 -19.09 21.13
CA ILE A 112 3.35 -19.48 20.02
C ILE A 112 4.55 -20.27 20.53
N SER A 113 4.98 -21.26 19.76
CA SER A 113 6.24 -21.99 20.01
C SER A 113 6.97 -22.28 18.71
N THR A 114 8.23 -22.72 18.85
CA THR A 114 8.98 -23.23 17.69
C THR A 114 9.39 -24.66 17.88
N ARG A 115 9.59 -25.34 16.75
CA ARG A 115 10.16 -26.70 16.70
C ARG A 115 9.43 -27.71 17.61
N GLY A 116 8.14 -27.50 17.87
CA GLY A 116 7.31 -28.41 18.68
C GLY A 116 7.41 -28.24 20.19
N LEU A 117 7.99 -27.14 20.68
CA LEU A 117 7.99 -26.80 22.10
C LEU A 117 6.61 -26.32 22.58
N ASP A 118 6.47 -26.07 23.88
CA ASP A 118 5.22 -25.63 24.48
C ASP A 118 4.83 -24.21 24.02
N PRO A 119 3.68 -24.03 23.33
CA PRO A 119 3.22 -22.73 22.87
C PRO A 119 2.59 -21.88 23.97
N HIS A 120 2.42 -22.41 25.19
CA HIS A 120 1.74 -21.71 26.26
C HIS A 120 2.37 -20.33 26.53
N ARG A 121 1.63 -19.26 26.21
CA ARG A 121 2.00 -17.85 26.43
C ARG A 121 3.40 -17.46 25.92
N GLY A 122 3.89 -18.15 24.89
CA GLY A 122 5.23 -17.90 24.35
C GLY A 122 6.36 -18.16 25.34
N TRP A 123 6.22 -19.17 26.21
CA TRP A 123 7.19 -19.53 27.26
C TRP A 123 8.64 -19.66 26.77
N GLU A 124 8.84 -20.12 25.54
CA GLU A 124 10.18 -20.28 24.94
C GLU A 124 10.83 -18.94 24.57
N PHE A 125 10.06 -17.87 24.44
CA PHE A 125 10.51 -16.61 23.87
C PHE A 125 10.77 -15.54 24.91
N ASN A 126 11.86 -14.80 24.69
CA ASN A 126 11.99 -13.48 25.24
C ASN A 126 11.20 -12.49 24.37
N ILE A 127 10.03 -12.09 24.86
CA ILE A 127 9.14 -11.16 24.17
C ILE A 127 9.53 -9.74 24.56
N ARG A 128 9.78 -8.91 23.55
CA ARG A 128 10.16 -7.52 23.73
C ARG A 128 9.24 -6.60 22.95
N THR A 129 8.86 -5.50 23.59
CA THR A 129 8.21 -4.37 22.93
C THR A 129 9.21 -3.23 22.85
N ASN A 130 9.56 -2.80 21.64
CA ASN A 130 10.52 -1.71 21.42
C ASN A 130 11.84 -1.90 22.20
N GLY A 131 12.31 -3.14 22.31
CA GLY A 131 13.53 -3.51 23.04
C GLY A 131 13.35 -3.77 24.55
N ILE A 132 12.19 -3.46 25.13
CA ILE A 132 11.90 -3.69 26.55
C ILE A 132 11.24 -5.06 26.74
N ILE A 133 11.75 -5.85 27.67
CA ILE A 133 11.22 -7.19 27.99
C ILE A 133 9.84 -7.07 28.62
N THR A 134 8.90 -7.88 28.13
CA THR A 134 7.51 -7.90 28.61
C THR A 134 7.09 -9.22 29.25
N ASN A 135 7.98 -10.22 29.28
CA ASN A 135 7.77 -11.43 30.08
C ASN A 135 7.63 -11.07 31.56
N THR A 136 6.79 -11.81 32.29
CA THR A 136 6.51 -11.51 33.70
C THR A 136 7.67 -11.87 34.62
N ASP A 137 8.43 -12.91 34.29
CA ASP A 137 9.68 -13.30 34.97
C ASP A 137 10.58 -14.06 33.99
N MET A 138 11.85 -13.71 33.85
CA MET A 138 12.74 -14.37 32.88
C MET A 138 13.19 -15.78 33.28
N TYR A 139 13.15 -16.13 34.57
CA TYR A 139 13.80 -17.34 35.08
C TYR A 139 12.84 -18.36 35.71
N GLY A 140 11.90 -17.91 36.54
CA GLY A 140 10.98 -18.82 37.23
C GLY A 140 9.73 -19.12 36.41
N TYR A 141 9.16 -18.10 35.76
CA TYR A 141 7.91 -18.23 35.00
C TYR A 141 7.86 -17.28 33.78
N PRO A 142 8.57 -17.60 32.67
CA PRO A 142 8.71 -16.74 31.47
C PRO A 142 7.49 -16.66 30.56
N ALA A 143 6.29 -16.80 31.11
CA ALA A 143 5.07 -16.52 30.37
C ALA A 143 4.91 -15.01 30.09
N SER A 144 4.45 -14.67 28.89
CA SER A 144 4.03 -13.31 28.56
C SER A 144 2.57 -13.12 28.90
N HIS A 145 2.30 -12.40 29.99
CA HIS A 145 0.94 -11.97 30.37
C HIS A 145 0.58 -10.61 29.77
N PHE A 146 1.57 -9.90 29.24
CA PHE A 146 1.37 -8.63 28.56
C PHE A 146 1.13 -8.87 27.06
N SER A 147 -0.01 -8.38 26.57
CA SER A 147 -0.42 -8.49 25.18
C SER A 147 -0.85 -7.14 24.66
N LEU A 148 -0.05 -6.57 23.77
CA LEU A 148 -0.37 -5.31 23.10
C LEU A 148 -1.53 -5.50 22.11
N PRO A 149 -2.34 -4.46 21.85
CA PRO A 149 -3.16 -4.42 20.64
C PRO A 149 -2.25 -4.53 19.41
N MET A 150 -2.55 -5.45 18.50
CA MET A 150 -1.71 -5.66 17.30
C MET A 150 -1.78 -4.46 16.36
N GLU A 151 -2.83 -3.63 16.47
CA GLU A 151 -2.98 -2.37 15.75
C GLU A 151 -1.95 -1.32 16.17
N ALA A 152 -1.41 -1.40 17.39
CA ALA A 152 -0.33 -0.53 17.85
C ALA A 152 1.06 -1.03 17.44
N VAL A 153 1.15 -2.22 16.83
CA VAL A 153 2.41 -2.84 16.43
C VAL A 153 2.65 -2.60 14.95
N GLY A 154 3.76 -1.96 14.59
CA GLY A 154 4.11 -1.74 13.19
C GLY A 154 4.68 -3.00 12.51
N ARG A 155 5.60 -3.68 13.20
CA ARG A 155 6.22 -4.92 12.72
C ARG A 155 6.57 -5.84 13.87
N ILE A 156 6.61 -7.14 13.58
CA ILE A 156 7.08 -8.18 14.49
C ILE A 156 8.42 -8.68 13.97
N GLU A 157 9.44 -8.64 14.82
CA GLU A 157 10.76 -9.20 14.54
C GLU A 157 10.88 -10.51 15.32
N LEU A 158 10.87 -11.63 14.61
CA LEU A 158 11.00 -12.96 15.20
C LEU A 158 12.38 -13.51 14.87
N VAL A 159 13.16 -13.78 15.91
CA VAL A 159 14.51 -14.33 15.77
C VAL A 159 14.57 -15.70 16.44
N ARG A 160 15.09 -16.68 15.71
CA ARG A 160 15.17 -18.08 16.15
C ARG A 160 16.55 -18.67 15.89
N GLY A 161 16.89 -19.72 16.65
CA GLY A 161 18.16 -20.45 16.50
C GLY A 161 19.18 -20.08 17.56
N THR A 162 20.44 -19.93 17.18
CA THR A 162 21.58 -19.56 18.05
C THR A 162 21.48 -18.10 18.51
N GLY A 163 20.45 -17.81 19.29
CA GLY A 163 20.09 -16.48 19.80
C GLY A 163 20.48 -16.25 21.26
N ALA A 164 21.32 -17.09 21.87
CA ALA A 164 21.68 -16.96 23.28
C ALA A 164 22.39 -15.63 23.61
N LEU A 165 23.16 -15.10 22.65
CA LEU A 165 23.65 -13.72 22.68
C LEU A 165 22.60 -12.85 21.97
N GLN A 166 21.77 -12.20 22.79
CA GLN A 166 20.80 -11.17 22.45
C GLN A 166 21.06 -9.99 23.37
#